data_AF-A0A8I2ALR6-F1
#
_entry.id   AF-A0A8I2ALR6-F1
#
_cell.length_a   1.000
_cell.length_b   1.000
_cell.length_c   1.000
_cell.angle_alpha   90.00
_cell.angle_beta   90.00
_cell.angle_gamma   90.00
#
_symmetry.space_group_name_H-M   'P 1'
#
loop_
_entity.id
_entity.type
_entity.pdbx_description
1 polymer ?
#
loop_
_entity_poly.entity_id
_entity_poly.type
_entity_poly.pdbx_seq_one_letter_code
_entity_poly.pdbx_strand_id
1 'polypeptide(L)'
;MRERNSDIYLQLAKSPRKSYLGKARRLTPPQERWTRAIISIWADEMKGGDYLGYGGGGDGIWRFITGWSGENIERFTKVFDQLSKEGYTGQELEEKARAILFPKQSLSDMFQRANDVDEADFVEKAILKAFDKSNPIYVVATDYYLGRNTLQTLANYMQEQIAPWLTIKQCIDRVRWCISLFNAKLYMVMQDEIARERSQYGVEIKNISEIT
;
A
#
# COMPACT_ATOMS: atom_id res chain seq x y z
N MET A 1 5.93 21.69 12.39
CA MET A 1 5.99 21.32 10.96
C MET A 1 7.34 20.65 10.73
N ARG A 2 7.38 19.40 10.23
CA ARG A 2 8.66 18.69 10.01
C ARG A 2 9.46 19.47 8.95
N GLU A 3 10.71 19.80 9.24
CA GLU A 3 11.60 20.46 8.28
C GLU A 3 11.84 19.50 7.10
N ARG A 4 11.55 19.96 5.89
CA ARG A 4 11.68 19.13 4.67
C ARG A 4 13.14 19.13 4.24
N ASN A 5 13.63 17.98 3.80
CA ASN A 5 15.02 17.82 3.38
C ASN A 5 15.26 18.49 2.01
N SER A 6 15.71 19.74 2.03
CA SER A 6 15.93 20.59 0.86
C SER A 6 16.88 19.95 -0.17
N ASP A 7 17.95 19.31 0.29
CA ASP A 7 18.93 18.64 -0.58
C ASP A 7 18.31 17.50 -1.38
N ILE A 8 17.44 16.70 -0.75
CA ILE A 8 16.74 15.61 -1.43
C ILE A 8 15.74 16.15 -2.46
N TYR A 9 15.02 17.22 -2.13
CA TYR A 9 14.15 17.89 -3.10
C TYR A 9 14.94 18.50 -4.27
N LEU A 10 16.16 18.98 -4.03
CA LEU A 10 17.04 19.49 -5.08
C LEU A 10 17.51 18.37 -6.01
N GLN A 11 17.87 17.20 -5.46
CA GLN A 11 18.19 16.01 -6.25
C GLN A 11 17.01 15.58 -7.13
N LEU A 12 15.80 15.58 -6.58
CA LEU A 12 14.59 15.28 -7.33
C LEU A 12 14.33 16.31 -8.44
N ALA A 13 14.48 17.60 -8.16
CA ALA A 13 14.33 18.66 -9.15
C ALA A 13 15.26 18.46 -10.37
N LYS A 14 16.50 18.04 -10.12
CA LYS A 14 17.50 17.73 -11.18
C LYS A 14 17.15 16.49 -12.02
N SER A 15 16.19 15.67 -11.61
CA SER A 15 15.79 14.46 -12.36
C SER A 15 14.93 14.83 -13.58
N PRO A 16 15.39 14.60 -14.83
CA PRO A 16 14.69 15.04 -16.03
C PRO A 16 13.46 14.19 -16.37
N ARG A 17 13.43 12.92 -15.97
CA ARG A 17 12.35 11.96 -16.24
C ARG A 17 12.25 10.90 -15.15
N LYS A 18 11.05 10.32 -14.99
CA LYS A 18 10.73 9.27 -13.99
C LYS A 18 11.78 8.16 -13.90
N SER A 19 12.31 7.69 -15.03
CA SER A 19 13.26 6.57 -15.06
C SER A 19 14.60 6.85 -14.37
N TYR A 20 14.94 8.11 -14.08
CA TYR A 20 16.16 8.48 -13.35
C TYR A 20 16.01 8.22 -11.85
N LEU A 21 14.78 8.15 -11.35
CA LEU A 21 14.48 7.82 -9.95
C LEU A 21 14.38 6.29 -9.75
N GLY A 22 14.15 5.55 -10.83
CA GLY A 22 14.05 4.10 -10.82
C GLY A 22 13.02 3.56 -11.81
N LYS A 23 12.93 2.23 -11.88
CA LYS A 23 11.94 1.51 -12.67
C LYS A 23 11.09 0.66 -11.73
N ALA A 24 9.79 0.68 -11.94
CA ALA A 24 8.85 -0.21 -11.27
C ALA A 24 7.70 -0.54 -12.23
N ARG A 25 7.15 -1.75 -12.10
CA ARG A 25 5.97 -2.16 -12.88
C ARG A 25 4.81 -1.21 -12.57
N ARG A 26 4.06 -0.82 -13.60
CA ARG A 26 2.83 -0.06 -13.38
C ARG A 26 1.81 -0.94 -12.66
N LEU A 27 1.26 -0.43 -11.57
CA LEU A 27 0.17 -1.10 -10.86
C LEU A 27 -1.13 -0.98 -11.65
N THR A 28 -1.95 -2.03 -11.61
CA THR A 28 -3.35 -1.96 -12.03
C THR A 28 -4.16 -1.14 -11.02
N PRO A 29 -5.33 -0.58 -11.38
CA PRO A 29 -6.14 0.19 -10.44
C PRO A 29 -6.50 -0.56 -9.14
N PRO A 30 -6.83 -1.88 -9.17
CA PRO A 30 -6.98 -2.66 -7.94
C PRO A 30 -5.74 -2.71 -7.05
N GLN A 31 -4.57 -2.98 -7.65
CA GLN A 31 -3.29 -3.05 -6.93
C GLN A 31 -2.92 -1.70 -6.30
N GLU A 32 -3.18 -0.60 -7.02
CA GLU A 32 -2.94 0.74 -6.50
C GLU A 32 -3.88 1.07 -5.32
N ARG A 33 -5.18 0.73 -5.42
CA ARG A 33 -6.13 0.93 -4.32
C ARG A 33 -5.72 0.13 -3.08
N TRP A 34 -5.36 -1.12 -3.26
CA TRP A 34 -4.86 -1.98 -2.19
C TRP A 34 -3.63 -1.40 -1.50
N THR A 35 -2.65 -0.97 -2.29
CA THR A 35 -1.41 -0.40 -1.76
C THR A 35 -1.68 0.86 -0.95
N ARG A 36 -2.57 1.74 -1.45
CA ARG A 36 -2.96 2.96 -0.73
C ARG A 36 -3.69 2.65 0.58
N ALA A 37 -4.57 1.65 0.59
CA ALA A 37 -5.31 1.25 1.79
C ALA A 37 -4.37 0.74 2.90
N ILE A 38 -3.31 0.02 2.52
CA ILE A 38 -2.26 -0.43 3.45
C ILE A 38 -1.40 0.73 3.95
N ILE A 39 -1.00 1.64 3.04
CA ILE A 39 -0.24 2.83 3.43
C ILE A 39 -1.04 3.72 4.39
N SER A 40 -2.37 3.79 4.24
CA SER A 40 -3.22 4.55 5.17
C SER A 40 -3.13 4.02 6.60
N ILE A 41 -3.19 2.70 6.81
CA ILE A 41 -3.04 2.09 8.15
C ILE A 41 -1.70 2.48 8.77
N TRP A 42 -0.62 2.29 8.02
CA TRP A 42 0.72 2.68 8.44
C TRP A 42 0.83 4.18 8.75
N ALA A 43 0.26 5.04 7.89
CA ALA A 43 0.34 6.48 8.05
C ALA A 43 -0.46 6.97 9.26
N ASP A 44 -1.58 6.32 9.57
CA ASP A 44 -2.43 6.66 10.70
C ASP A 44 -1.77 6.32 12.03
N GLU A 45 -1.13 5.15 12.11
CA GLU A 45 -0.33 4.75 13.28
C GLU A 45 0.88 5.69 13.46
N MET A 46 1.66 5.92 12.39
CA MET A 46 2.88 6.74 12.45
C MET A 46 2.64 8.22 12.77
N LYS A 47 1.41 8.73 12.61
CA LYS A 47 1.06 10.12 12.94
C LYS A 47 0.30 10.29 14.26
N GLY A 48 -0.16 9.20 14.87
CA GLY A 48 -1.09 9.22 15.99
C GLY A 48 -2.52 9.54 15.54
N GLY A 49 -3.33 8.50 15.32
CA GLY A 49 -4.77 8.40 15.60
C GLY A 49 -5.81 9.36 15.00
N ASP A 50 -5.42 10.45 14.33
CA ASP A 50 -6.36 11.55 13.98
C ASP A 50 -6.76 11.57 12.49
N TYR A 51 -6.75 10.42 11.80
CA TYR A 51 -7.27 10.31 10.42
C TYR A 51 -8.62 9.63 10.40
N LEU A 52 -9.65 10.37 10.01
CA LEU A 52 -11.00 9.87 9.74
C LEU A 52 -11.14 9.27 8.32
N GLY A 53 -10.07 8.74 7.74
CA GLY A 53 -10.09 8.17 6.39
C GLY A 53 -9.94 6.65 6.44
N TYR A 54 -11.06 5.94 6.31
CA TYR A 54 -11.14 4.47 6.24
C TYR A 54 -10.50 3.73 7.44
N GLY A 55 -10.54 4.31 8.64
CA GLY A 55 -10.15 3.67 9.90
C GLY A 55 -11.34 3.64 10.85
N GLY A 56 -11.79 2.44 11.22
CA GLY A 56 -12.89 2.25 12.18
C GLY A 56 -13.57 0.90 12.03
N GLY A 57 -12.84 -0.19 12.27
CA GLY A 57 -13.43 -1.50 12.52
C GLY A 57 -12.87 -2.61 11.63
N GLY A 58 -12.22 -3.61 12.27
CA GLY A 58 -12.19 -5.03 11.88
C GLY A 58 -11.54 -5.45 10.55
N ASP A 59 -11.21 -4.53 9.64
CA ASP A 59 -10.93 -4.84 8.23
C ASP A 59 -9.46 -4.76 7.81
N GLY A 60 -8.53 -4.44 8.72
CA GLY A 60 -7.10 -4.27 8.42
C GLY A 60 -6.50 -5.49 7.73
N ILE A 61 -6.74 -6.66 8.30
CA ILE A 61 -6.13 -7.92 7.88
C ILE A 61 -6.73 -8.44 6.56
N TRP A 62 -8.01 -8.12 6.29
CA TRP A 62 -8.63 -8.37 5.00
C TRP A 62 -7.92 -7.61 3.89
N ARG A 63 -7.48 -6.37 4.15
CA ARG A 63 -6.72 -5.61 3.16
C ARG A 63 -5.45 -6.39 2.84
N PHE A 64 -4.63 -6.78 3.81
CA PHE A 64 -3.37 -7.50 3.55
C PHE A 64 -3.54 -8.82 2.79
N ILE A 65 -4.49 -9.66 3.19
CA ILE A 65 -4.60 -11.04 2.65
C ILE A 65 -5.17 -11.08 1.24
N THR A 66 -6.06 -10.14 0.91
CA THR A 66 -6.78 -10.15 -0.37
C THR A 66 -5.95 -9.71 -1.55
N GLY A 67 -4.84 -8.99 -1.34
CA GLY A 67 -3.90 -8.62 -2.40
C GLY A 67 -4.58 -8.20 -3.69
N TRP A 68 -5.55 -7.27 -3.60
CA TRP A 68 -6.66 -7.12 -4.57
C TRP A 68 -6.18 -7.20 -6.04
N SER A 69 -6.35 -8.37 -6.63
CA SER A 69 -6.22 -8.65 -8.06
C SER A 69 -7.61 -8.71 -8.70
N GLY A 70 -7.71 -8.60 -10.02
CA GLY A 70 -9.01 -8.77 -10.69
C GLY A 70 -9.65 -10.13 -10.40
N GLU A 71 -8.82 -11.17 -10.35
CA GLU A 71 -9.21 -12.54 -10.00
C GLU A 71 -9.68 -12.66 -8.55
N ASN A 72 -8.99 -12.02 -7.60
CA ASN A 72 -9.41 -12.01 -6.20
C ASN A 72 -10.73 -11.24 -6.03
N ILE A 73 -10.93 -10.12 -6.74
CA ILE A 73 -12.21 -9.40 -6.73
C ILE A 73 -13.33 -10.31 -7.21
N GLU A 74 -13.15 -10.97 -8.36
CA GLU A 74 -14.18 -11.85 -8.91
C GLU A 74 -14.47 -13.06 -8.01
N ARG A 75 -13.43 -13.66 -7.42
CA ARG A 75 -13.57 -14.75 -6.45
C ARG A 75 -14.36 -14.29 -5.21
N PHE A 76 -14.05 -13.11 -4.69
CA PHE A 76 -14.78 -12.52 -3.56
C PHE A 76 -16.23 -12.26 -3.93
N THR A 77 -16.48 -11.55 -5.03
CA THR A 77 -17.84 -11.26 -5.49
C THR A 77 -18.65 -12.53 -5.66
N LYS A 78 -18.08 -13.60 -6.25
CA LYS A 78 -18.76 -14.90 -6.39
C LYS A 78 -19.16 -15.50 -5.04
N VAL A 79 -18.25 -15.50 -4.06
CA VAL A 79 -18.54 -16.06 -2.71
C VAL A 79 -19.56 -15.22 -1.98
N PHE A 80 -19.44 -13.89 -2.00
CA PHE A 80 -20.39 -12.99 -1.35
C PHE A 80 -21.78 -13.06 -2.01
N ASP A 81 -21.86 -13.09 -3.34
CA ASP A 81 -23.12 -13.26 -4.07
C ASP A 81 -23.78 -14.61 -3.78
N GLN A 82 -22.98 -15.68 -3.69
CA GLN A 82 -23.48 -17.00 -3.34
C GLN A 82 -24.07 -17.01 -1.93
N LEU A 83 -23.32 -16.52 -0.94
CA LEU A 83 -23.78 -16.49 0.46
C LEU A 83 -25.00 -15.59 0.65
N SER A 84 -25.06 -14.47 -0.08
CA SER A 84 -26.24 -13.60 -0.07
C SER A 84 -27.47 -14.30 -0.66
N LYS A 85 -27.31 -15.06 -1.75
CA LYS A 85 -28.39 -15.90 -2.33
C LYS A 85 -28.84 -17.03 -1.41
N GLU A 86 -27.92 -17.56 -0.60
CA GLU A 86 -28.21 -18.55 0.44
C GLU A 86 -28.92 -17.93 1.68
N GLY A 87 -29.08 -16.61 1.72
CA GLY A 87 -29.84 -15.88 2.75
C GLY A 87 -29.00 -15.35 3.91
N TYR A 88 -27.68 -15.48 3.86
CA TYR A 88 -26.79 -14.94 4.89
C TYR A 88 -26.66 -13.42 4.77
N THR A 89 -26.57 -12.73 5.90
CA THR A 89 -26.42 -11.27 5.95
C THR A 89 -25.52 -10.83 7.12
N GLY A 90 -25.00 -9.61 7.03
CA GLY A 90 -24.20 -9.00 8.10
C GLY A 90 -23.00 -9.85 8.53
N GLN A 91 -22.75 -9.91 9.83
CA GLN A 91 -21.62 -10.62 10.41
C GLN A 91 -21.59 -12.11 10.01
N GLU A 92 -22.73 -12.80 9.99
CA GLU A 92 -22.80 -14.22 9.63
C GLU A 92 -22.30 -14.50 8.21
N LEU A 93 -22.67 -13.63 7.27
CA LEU A 93 -22.18 -13.69 5.89
C LEU A 93 -20.66 -13.53 5.86
N GLU A 94 -20.11 -12.60 6.64
CA GLU A 94 -18.67 -12.37 6.73
C GLU A 94 -17.94 -13.59 7.30
N GLU A 95 -18.47 -14.22 8.36
CA GLU A 95 -17.84 -15.40 8.95
C GLU A 95 -17.79 -16.59 7.98
N LYS A 96 -18.88 -16.80 7.24
CA LYS A 96 -18.95 -17.84 6.21
C LYS A 96 -18.09 -17.52 5.01
N ALA A 97 -18.06 -16.26 4.57
CA ALA A 97 -17.17 -15.82 3.50
C ALA A 97 -15.71 -16.04 3.90
N ARG A 98 -15.31 -15.75 5.15
CA ARG A 98 -13.97 -16.05 5.68
C ARG A 98 -13.63 -17.53 5.55
N ALA A 99 -14.52 -18.40 6.01
CA ALA A 99 -14.29 -19.84 5.99
C ALA A 99 -14.12 -20.39 4.55
N ILE A 100 -14.88 -19.86 3.59
CA ILE A 100 -14.87 -20.30 2.18
C ILE A 100 -13.68 -19.71 1.41
N LEU A 101 -13.37 -18.43 1.63
CA LEU A 101 -12.27 -17.75 0.93
C LEU A 101 -10.91 -18.20 1.45
N PHE A 102 -10.83 -18.63 2.71
CA PHE A 102 -9.58 -19.03 3.35
C PHE A 102 -9.66 -20.37 4.09
N PRO A 103 -9.97 -21.48 3.39
CA PRO A 103 -10.04 -22.78 4.02
C PRO A 103 -8.62 -23.28 4.39
N LYS A 104 -8.40 -23.58 5.68
CA LYS A 104 -7.19 -24.25 6.21
C LYS A 104 -5.84 -23.50 6.10
N GLN A 105 -5.82 -22.18 6.18
CA GLN A 105 -4.55 -21.49 6.46
C GLN A 105 -4.47 -21.19 7.96
N SER A 106 -3.29 -21.30 8.56
CA SER A 106 -2.98 -20.82 9.93
C SER A 106 -3.10 -19.29 10.06
N LEU A 107 -3.83 -18.66 9.15
CA LEU A 107 -4.13 -17.25 9.16
C LEU A 107 -4.93 -16.88 10.40
N SER A 108 -5.75 -17.76 11.00
CA SER A 108 -6.45 -17.45 12.26
C SER A 108 -5.49 -17.02 13.38
N ASP A 109 -4.29 -17.62 13.44
CA ASP A 109 -3.23 -17.21 14.37
C ASP A 109 -2.48 -15.95 13.91
N MET A 110 -2.43 -15.65 12.60
CA MET A 110 -1.97 -14.34 12.09
C MET A 110 -3.02 -13.24 12.32
N PHE A 111 -4.30 -13.61 12.30
CA PHE A 111 -5.46 -12.74 12.47
C PHE A 111 -5.66 -12.35 13.94
N GLN A 112 -5.43 -13.29 14.87
CA GLN A 112 -5.48 -13.05 16.31
C GLN A 112 -4.27 -12.27 16.85
N ARG A 113 -3.16 -12.22 16.11
CA ARG A 113 -1.93 -11.54 16.50
C ARG A 113 -1.76 -10.16 15.88
N ALA A 114 -2.56 -9.77 14.90
CA ALA A 114 -2.46 -8.45 14.28
C ALA A 114 -3.36 -7.46 15.03
N ASN A 115 -2.81 -6.76 16.04
CA ASN A 115 -3.35 -5.45 16.40
C ASN A 115 -2.99 -4.46 15.27
N ASP A 116 -3.71 -3.34 15.14
CA ASP A 116 -3.41 -2.31 14.12
C ASP A 116 -1.93 -1.86 14.17
N VAL A 117 -1.34 -1.90 15.37
CA VAL A 117 0.09 -1.65 15.65
C VAL A 117 1.01 -2.67 14.97
N ASP A 118 0.69 -3.96 15.03
CA ASP A 118 1.50 -5.02 14.41
C ASP A 118 1.44 -4.96 12.87
N GLU A 119 0.29 -4.53 12.33
CA GLU A 119 0.12 -4.31 10.89
C GLU A 119 0.94 -3.12 10.38
N ALA A 120 0.90 -1.99 11.10
CA ALA A 120 1.68 -0.81 10.76
C ALA A 120 3.19 -1.11 10.81
N ASP A 121 3.64 -1.89 11.80
CA ASP A 121 5.02 -2.35 11.91
C ASP A 121 5.44 -3.26 10.74
N PHE A 122 4.54 -4.13 10.28
CA PHE A 122 4.79 -4.95 9.10
C PHE A 122 4.97 -4.10 7.84
N VAL A 123 4.13 -3.09 7.66
CA VAL A 123 4.24 -2.14 6.55
C VAL A 123 5.51 -1.31 6.63
N GLU A 124 5.88 -0.81 7.81
CA GLU A 124 7.14 -0.07 8.02
C GLU A 124 8.35 -0.94 7.64
N LYS A 125 8.38 -2.20 8.07
CA LYS A 125 9.45 -3.15 7.69
C LYS A 125 9.53 -3.33 6.16
N ALA A 126 8.38 -3.46 5.49
CA ALA A 126 8.35 -3.58 4.03
C ALA A 126 8.80 -2.28 3.32
N ILE A 127 8.44 -1.11 3.85
CA ILE A 127 8.89 0.19 3.32
C ILE A 127 10.41 0.32 3.48
N LEU A 128 10.96 0.01 4.66
CA LEU A 128 12.40 0.10 4.92
C LEU A 128 13.21 -0.95 4.14
N LYS A 129 12.60 -2.08 3.80
CA LYS A 129 13.19 -3.05 2.85
C LYS A 129 13.15 -2.55 1.41
N ALA A 130 12.10 -1.81 1.04
CA ALA A 130 11.95 -1.25 -0.30
C ALA A 130 12.85 -0.02 -0.53
N PHE A 131 13.12 0.80 0.49
CA PHE A 131 13.80 2.07 0.32
C PHE A 131 14.77 2.40 1.44
N ASP A 132 15.92 2.95 1.05
CA ASP A 132 16.79 3.67 1.98
C ASP A 132 16.13 5.02 2.39
N LYS A 133 16.38 5.47 3.63
CA LYS A 133 15.82 6.72 4.16
C LYS A 133 16.32 7.97 3.44
N SER A 134 17.48 7.91 2.78
CA SER A 134 18.02 8.98 1.93
C SER A 134 17.49 8.91 0.50
N ASN A 135 16.65 7.93 0.15
CA ASN A 135 16.09 7.83 -1.19
C ASN A 135 15.06 8.95 -1.43
N PRO A 136 15.16 9.73 -2.53
CA PRO A 136 14.20 10.80 -2.82
C PRO A 136 12.74 10.32 -2.91
N ILE A 137 12.52 9.08 -3.36
CA ILE A 137 11.19 8.46 -3.41
C ILE A 137 10.63 8.27 -2.00
N TYR A 138 11.44 7.78 -1.07
CA TYR A 138 11.05 7.57 0.33
C TYR A 138 10.72 8.91 0.99
N VAL A 139 11.62 9.89 0.91
CA VAL A 139 11.43 11.20 1.54
C VAL A 139 10.15 11.86 1.04
N VAL A 140 9.96 11.96 -0.28
CA VAL A 140 8.78 12.62 -0.84
C VAL A 140 7.49 11.83 -0.55
N ALA A 141 7.53 10.50 -0.56
CA ALA A 141 6.36 9.69 -0.22
C ALA A 141 5.99 9.82 1.26
N THR A 142 6.97 9.86 2.17
CA THR A 142 6.71 10.09 3.60
C THR A 142 6.16 11.49 3.85
N ASP A 143 6.68 12.52 3.17
CA ASP A 143 6.12 13.87 3.23
C ASP A 143 4.69 13.92 2.66
N TYR A 144 4.38 13.13 1.65
CA TYR A 144 3.03 13.01 1.10
C TYR A 144 2.07 12.33 2.08
N TYR A 145 2.35 11.08 2.44
CA TYR A 145 1.48 10.23 3.24
C TYR A 145 1.44 10.64 4.70
N LEU A 146 2.61 10.70 5.35
CA LEU A 146 2.68 11.13 6.74
C LEU A 146 2.35 12.61 6.82
N GLY A 147 2.89 13.48 5.97
CA GLY A 147 2.56 14.91 6.03
C GLY A 147 1.08 15.23 5.72
N ARG A 148 0.31 14.31 5.13
CA ARG A 148 -1.02 14.54 4.54
C ARG A 148 -1.01 15.69 3.53
N ASN A 149 0.11 15.86 2.84
CA ASN A 149 0.28 16.92 1.86
C ASN A 149 -0.39 16.55 0.54
N THR A 150 -0.88 17.54 -0.20
CA THR A 150 -1.32 17.31 -1.59
C THR A 150 -0.11 17.30 -2.53
N LEU A 151 -0.29 16.76 -3.74
CA LEU A 151 0.71 16.90 -4.82
C LEU A 151 1.07 18.39 -5.04
N GLN A 152 0.07 19.26 -5.01
CA GLN A 152 0.23 20.70 -5.20
C GLN A 152 1.07 21.31 -4.07
N THR A 153 0.80 20.95 -2.82
CA THR A 153 1.54 21.47 -1.64
C THR A 153 3.03 21.13 -1.71
N LEU A 154 3.38 19.89 -2.10
CA LEU A 154 4.78 19.48 -2.26
C LEU A 154 5.43 20.11 -3.48
N ALA A 155 4.67 20.26 -4.58
CA ALA A 155 5.16 20.88 -5.81
C ALA A 155 5.41 22.39 -5.65
N ASN A 156 4.53 23.11 -4.93
CA ASN A 156 4.72 24.53 -4.62
C ASN A 156 5.99 24.74 -3.80
N TYR A 157 6.19 23.95 -2.74
CA TYR A 157 7.43 24.01 -1.96
C TYR A 157 8.67 23.75 -2.82
N MET A 158 8.64 22.71 -3.67
CA MET A 158 9.74 22.44 -4.58
C MET A 158 10.02 23.63 -5.51
N GLN A 159 8.98 24.24 -6.08
CA GLN A 159 9.15 25.36 -7.00
C GLN A 159 9.64 26.62 -6.29
N GLU A 160 8.99 27.01 -5.19
CA GLU A 160 9.23 28.28 -4.50
C GLU A 160 10.56 28.29 -3.74
N GLN A 161 10.93 27.16 -3.12
CA GLN A 161 12.06 27.11 -2.19
C GLN A 161 13.31 26.46 -2.79
N ILE A 162 13.15 25.59 -3.80
CA ILE A 162 14.24 24.71 -4.24
C ILE A 162 14.60 24.90 -5.72
N ALA A 163 13.60 24.95 -6.59
CA ALA A 163 13.76 24.89 -8.03
C ALA A 163 12.85 25.91 -8.76
N PRO A 164 13.11 27.23 -8.59
CA PRO A 164 12.32 28.28 -9.24
C PRO A 164 12.42 28.25 -10.77
N TRP A 165 13.41 27.56 -11.33
CA TRP A 165 13.57 27.34 -12.77
C TRP A 165 12.64 26.26 -13.34
N LEU A 166 11.93 25.50 -12.50
CA LEU A 166 10.93 24.53 -12.94
C LEU A 166 9.55 25.16 -12.95
N THR A 167 8.75 24.78 -13.93
CA THR A 167 7.31 25.08 -13.92
C THR A 167 6.62 24.23 -12.85
N ILE A 168 5.50 24.73 -12.31
CA ILE A 168 4.73 23.98 -11.32
C ILE A 168 4.30 22.60 -11.82
N LYS A 169 3.96 22.48 -13.12
CA LYS A 169 3.62 21.21 -13.76
C LYS A 169 4.78 20.21 -13.68
N GLN A 170 6.00 20.67 -13.97
CA GLN A 170 7.22 19.84 -13.87
C GLN A 170 7.51 19.39 -12.43
N CYS A 171 7.20 20.24 -11.43
CA CYS A 171 7.29 19.87 -10.02
C CYS A 171 6.23 18.83 -9.64
N ILE A 172 4.97 19.03 -10.05
CA ILE A 172 3.87 18.07 -9.83
C ILE A 172 4.23 16.70 -10.42
N ASP A 173 4.77 16.66 -11.64
CA ASP A 173 5.15 15.41 -12.29
C ASP A 173 6.22 14.66 -11.48
N ARG A 174 7.23 15.36 -10.95
CA ARG A 174 8.28 14.76 -10.09
C ARG A 174 7.74 14.19 -8.79
N VAL A 175 6.85 14.92 -8.11
CA VAL A 175 6.18 14.42 -6.90
C VAL A 175 5.34 13.18 -7.23
N ARG A 176 4.57 13.24 -8.34
CA ARG A 176 3.76 12.11 -8.82
C ARG A 176 4.62 10.90 -9.19
N TRP A 177 5.81 11.11 -9.76
CA TRP A 177 6.76 10.02 -10.05
C TRP A 177 7.19 9.31 -8.79
N CYS A 178 7.53 10.05 -7.73
CA CYS A 178 7.91 9.49 -6.45
C CYS A 178 6.79 8.63 -5.87
N ILE A 179 5.58 9.18 -5.75
CA ILE A 179 4.42 8.44 -5.19
C ILE A 179 4.10 7.18 -6.02
N SER A 180 4.15 7.29 -7.35
CA SER A 180 3.90 6.14 -8.23
C SER A 180 4.98 5.06 -8.08
N LEU A 181 6.25 5.42 -7.96
CA LEU A 181 7.34 4.46 -7.75
C LEU A 181 7.31 3.85 -6.35
N PHE A 182 6.97 4.67 -5.34
CA PHE A 182 6.79 4.23 -3.96
C PHE A 182 5.75 3.12 -3.88
N ASN A 183 4.53 3.40 -4.37
CA ASN A 183 3.43 2.44 -4.35
C ASN A 183 3.78 1.17 -5.12
N ALA A 184 4.38 1.32 -6.32
CA ALA A 184 4.72 0.17 -7.15
C ALA A 184 5.76 -0.75 -6.48
N LYS A 185 6.80 -0.18 -5.86
CA LYS A 185 7.84 -0.99 -5.20
C LYS A 185 7.34 -1.60 -3.89
N LEU A 186 6.60 -0.83 -3.09
CA LEU A 186 6.00 -1.33 -1.86
C LEU A 186 5.05 -2.49 -2.15
N TYR A 187 4.21 -2.37 -3.19
CA TYR A 187 3.34 -3.47 -3.61
C TYR A 187 4.13 -4.76 -3.85
N MET A 188 5.23 -4.71 -4.61
CA MET A 188 6.03 -5.91 -4.89
C MET A 188 6.62 -6.51 -3.62
N VAL A 189 7.27 -5.69 -2.78
CA VAL A 189 7.88 -6.17 -1.54
C VAL A 189 6.82 -6.80 -0.64
N MET A 190 5.66 -6.18 -0.52
CA MET A 190 4.56 -6.71 0.29
C MET A 190 4.03 -8.04 -0.25
N GLN A 191 3.85 -8.19 -1.56
CA GLN A 191 3.45 -9.47 -2.14
C GLN A 191 4.50 -10.57 -1.86
N ASP A 192 5.80 -10.23 -1.92
CA ASP A 192 6.89 -11.15 -1.60
C ASP A 192 6.94 -11.52 -0.11
N GLU A 193 6.66 -10.58 0.80
CA GLU A 193 6.57 -10.87 2.24
C GLU A 193 5.36 -11.78 2.53
N ILE A 194 4.18 -11.46 1.99
CA ILE A 194 2.96 -12.25 2.15
C ILE A 194 3.17 -13.68 1.61
N ALA A 195 3.83 -13.83 0.46
CA ALA A 195 4.14 -15.13 -0.12
C ALA A 195 5.12 -15.95 0.74
N ARG A 196 6.10 -15.28 1.36
CA ARG A 196 7.06 -15.92 2.28
C ARG A 196 6.40 -16.38 3.56
N GLU A 197 5.56 -15.55 4.17
CA GLU A 197 4.79 -15.95 5.35
C GLU A 197 3.92 -17.17 5.05
N ARG A 198 3.16 -17.14 3.94
CA ARG A 198 2.33 -18.28 3.51
C ARG A 198 3.13 -19.58 3.36
N SER A 199 4.33 -19.50 2.79
CA SER A 199 5.20 -20.65 2.57
C SER A 199 5.77 -21.20 3.90
N GLN A 200 6.09 -20.33 4.85
CA GLN A 200 6.62 -20.70 6.17
C GLN A 200 5.59 -21.47 7.02
N TYR A 201 4.30 -21.20 6.82
CA TYR A 201 3.21 -21.87 7.53
C TYR A 201 2.67 -23.14 6.83
N GLY A 202 3.38 -23.66 5.82
CA GLY A 202 3.02 -24.94 5.18
C GLY A 202 1.76 -24.88 4.31
N VAL A 203 1.37 -23.69 3.84
CA VAL A 203 0.30 -23.55 2.85
C VAL A 203 0.88 -23.90 1.48
N GLU A 204 0.74 -25.16 1.05
CA GLU A 204 1.14 -25.61 -0.28
C GLU A 204 0.46 -24.77 -1.37
N ILE A 205 1.29 -24.11 -2.18
CA ILE A 205 0.85 -23.44 -3.41
C ILE A 205 0.77 -24.51 -4.49
N LYS A 206 -0.45 -24.92 -4.89
CA LYS A 206 -0.61 -25.45 -6.24
C LYS A 206 -0.34 -24.30 -7.22
N ASN A 207 0.65 -24.50 -8.08
CA ASN A 207 0.98 -23.57 -9.16
C ASN A 207 -0.26 -23.26 -9.99
N ILE A 208 -0.69 -22.00 -10.00
CA ILE A 208 -1.87 -21.54 -10.75
C ILE A 208 -1.56 -21.44 -12.25
N SER A 209 -0.31 -21.66 -12.67
CA SER A 209 0.07 -21.79 -14.09
C SER A 209 -0.42 -23.09 -14.76
N GLU A 210 -1.11 -23.98 -14.05
CA GLU A 210 -1.69 -25.23 -14.61
C GLU A 210 -3.23 -25.25 -14.60
N ILE A 211 -3.88 -24.14 -14.23
CA ILE A 211 -5.34 -23.99 -14.39
C ILE A 211 -5.58 -22.75 -15.25
N THR A 212 -5.16 -22.83 -16.52
CA THR A 212 -5.91 -22.50 -17.76
C THR A 212 -4.94 -22.66 -18.93
#